data_AF-A0A1E7GWK7-F1
#
_entry.id   AF-A0A1E7GWK7-F1
#
_cell.length_a   1.000
_cell.length_b   1.000
_cell.length_c   1.000
_cell.angle_alpha   90.00
_cell.angle_beta   90.00
_cell.angle_gamma   90.00
#
_symmetry.space_group_name_H-M   'P 1'
#
loop_
_entity.id
_entity.type
_entity.pdbx_description
1 polymer ?
#
loop_
_entity_poly.entity_id
_entity_poly.type
_entity_poly.pdbx_seq_one_letter_code
_entity_poly.pdbx_strand_id
1 'polypeptide(L)'
;MHAYIRVSDGRTKYLSDLSAGDDVMIVDFEGRASRAVVGRLKIEKRPLMLVEAEVDGDVISTILQNAETIRLTKPDGSPISIVSLKKGDEVLVAVEKAGRHFGMKIDETIVEK
;
A
#
# COMPACT_ATOMS: atom_id res chain seq x y z
N MET A 1 -2.03 -13.12 -5.42
CA MET A 1 -2.71 -12.20 -4.47
C MET A 1 -1.63 -11.31 -3.89
N HIS A 2 -1.58 -10.02 -4.30
CA HIS A 2 -0.32 -9.24 -4.27
C HIS A 2 -0.34 -8.01 -3.35
N ALA A 3 -1.42 -7.77 -2.60
CA ALA A 3 -1.52 -6.58 -1.75
C ALA A 3 -1.58 -6.94 -0.26
N TYR A 4 -0.66 -6.36 0.50
CA TYR A 4 -0.54 -6.52 1.95
C TYR A 4 -0.78 -5.19 2.64
N ILE A 5 -1.18 -5.24 3.91
CA ILE A 5 -1.23 -4.09 4.80
C ILE A 5 -0.33 -4.35 6.01
N ARG A 6 0.30 -3.29 6.55
CA ARG A 6 0.98 -3.37 7.84
C ARG A 6 -0.04 -3.40 8.97
N VAL A 7 0.20 -4.29 9.92
CA VAL A 7 -0.50 -4.35 11.20
C VAL A 7 0.50 -4.06 12.33
N SER A 8 0.03 -4.08 13.57
CA SER A 8 0.88 -3.87 14.75
C SER A 8 2.09 -4.83 14.80
N ASP A 9 3.15 -4.39 15.46
CA ASP A 9 4.36 -5.18 15.75
C ASP A 9 5.16 -5.58 14.50
N GLY A 10 5.12 -4.77 13.45
CA GLY A 10 5.94 -4.96 12.24
C GLY A 10 5.48 -6.10 11.32
N ARG A 11 4.33 -6.70 11.61
CA ARG A 11 3.72 -7.77 10.81
C ARG A 11 2.94 -7.20 9.61
N THR A 12 2.68 -8.04 8.62
CA THR A 12 1.74 -7.73 7.54
C THR A 12 0.65 -8.80 7.42
N LYS A 13 -0.51 -8.41 6.88
CA LYS A 13 -1.61 -9.31 6.49
C LYS A 13 -1.93 -9.09 5.01
N TYR A 14 -2.43 -10.11 4.32
CA TYR A 14 -3.06 -9.90 3.01
C TYR A 14 -4.32 -9.07 3.17
N LEU A 15 -4.63 -8.20 2.20
CA LEU A 15 -5.89 -7.44 2.22
C LEU A 15 -7.14 -8.34 2.25
N SER A 16 -7.06 -9.55 1.69
CA SER A 16 -8.15 -10.53 1.70
C SER A 16 -8.41 -11.17 3.06
N ASP A 17 -7.40 -11.18 3.92
CA ASP A 17 -7.47 -11.86 5.22
C ASP A 17 -7.96 -10.91 6.31
N LEU A 18 -8.20 -9.65 5.96
CA LEU A 18 -8.74 -8.65 6.87
C LEU A 18 -10.21 -8.89 7.14
N SER A 19 -10.58 -8.70 8.40
CA SER A 19 -11.96 -8.70 8.89
C SER A 19 -12.29 -7.38 9.60
N ALA A 20 -13.58 -7.06 9.71
CA ALA A 20 -13.99 -5.94 10.55
C ALA A 20 -13.56 -6.19 11.99
N GLY A 21 -13.03 -5.16 12.66
CA GLY A 21 -12.42 -5.26 13.98
C GLY A 21 -10.91 -5.56 13.96
N ASP A 22 -10.32 -5.90 12.80
CA ASP A 22 -8.87 -6.04 12.71
C ASP A 22 -8.16 -4.70 12.93
N ASP A 23 -7.02 -4.77 13.60
CA ASP A 23 -6.14 -3.64 13.79
C ASP A 23 -5.13 -3.50 12.66
N VAL A 24 -5.00 -2.27 12.18
CA VAL A 24 -4.07 -1.89 11.12
C VAL A 24 -3.22 -0.72 11.57
N MET A 25 -2.04 -0.59 10.97
CA MET A 25 -1.17 0.56 11.17
C MET A 25 -1.43 1.57 10.05
N ILE A 26 -1.68 2.82 10.44
CA ILE A 26 -1.72 3.97 9.53
C ILE A 26 -0.49 4.84 9.77
N VAL A 27 0.07 5.38 8.70
CA VAL A 27 1.26 6.23 8.73
C VAL A 27 0.95 7.52 8.00
N ASP A 28 1.24 8.66 8.62
CA ASP A 28 1.09 9.96 7.99
C ASP A 28 2.33 10.35 7.16
N PHE A 29 2.24 11.49 6.47
CA PHE A 29 3.31 11.96 5.58
C PHE A 29 4.60 12.37 6.31
N GLU A 30 4.53 12.59 7.63
CA GLU A 30 5.70 12.86 8.48
C GLU A 30 6.31 11.56 9.05
N GLY A 31 5.75 10.40 8.69
CA GLY A 31 6.20 9.09 9.15
C GLY A 31 5.67 8.70 10.53
N ARG A 32 4.74 9.47 11.13
CA ARG A 32 4.14 9.11 12.41
C ARG A 32 3.14 7.99 12.21
N ALA A 33 3.33 6.91 12.97
CA ALA A 33 2.46 5.74 12.93
C ALA A 33 1.43 5.76 14.07
N SER A 34 0.20 5.39 13.76
CA SER A 34 -0.84 5.13 14.76
C SER A 34 -1.67 3.90 14.39
N ARG A 35 -2.40 3.37 15.37
CA ARG A 35 -3.27 2.20 15.19
C ARG A 35 -4.68 2.64 14.82
N ALA A 36 -5.30 1.94 13.88
CA ALA A 36 -6.70 2.11 13.50
C ALA A 36 -7.40 0.74 13.45
N VAL A 37 -8.72 0.76 13.58
CA VAL A 37 -9.55 -0.45 13.50
C VAL A 37 -10.31 -0.45 12.19
N VAL A 38 -10.30 -1.58 11.48
CA VAL A 38 -11.07 -1.77 10.25
C VAL A 38 -12.56 -1.80 10.59
N GLY A 39 -13.31 -0.77 10.19
CA GLY A 39 -14.75 -0.72 10.45
C GLY A 39 -15.56 -1.61 9.50
N ARG A 40 -15.22 -1.62 8.22
CA ARG A 40 -15.93 -2.42 7.20
C ARG A 40 -15.00 -2.83 6.07
N LEU A 41 -15.27 -3.99 5.48
CA LEU A 41 -14.69 -4.43 4.22
C LEU A 41 -15.79 -4.54 3.18
N LYS A 42 -15.49 -4.13 1.95
CA LYS A 42 -16.40 -4.20 0.82
C LYS A 42 -15.68 -4.82 -0.36
N ILE A 43 -16.27 -5.85 -0.93
CA ILE A 43 -15.83 -6.44 -2.19
C ILE A 43 -16.70 -5.81 -3.28
N GLU A 44 -16.06 -5.04 -4.17
CA GLU A 44 -16.74 -4.33 -5.26
C GLU A 44 -16.04 -4.63 -6.58
N LYS A 45 -16.82 -4.76 -7.66
CA LYS A 45 -16.29 -4.84 -9.02
C LYS A 45 -16.12 -3.42 -9.56
N ARG A 46 -14.88 -3.01 -9.82
CA ARG A 46 -14.52 -1.72 -10.43
C ARG A 46 -13.38 -1.94 -11.43
N PRO A 47 -13.23 -1.07 -12.44
CA PRO A 47 -12.00 -1.02 -13.21
C PRO A 47 -10.80 -0.86 -12.28
N LEU A 48 -9.72 -1.57 -12.57
CA LEU A 48 -8.47 -1.50 -11.82
C LEU A 48 -7.44 -0.69 -12.61
N MET A 49 -6.49 -0.09 -11.90
CA MET A 49 -5.37 0.65 -12.45
C MET A 49 -4.08 0.06 -11.89
N LEU A 50 -3.14 -0.30 -12.77
CA LEU A 50 -1.77 -0.61 -12.39
C LEU A 50 -1.01 0.71 -12.21
N VAL A 51 -0.42 0.90 -11.04
CA VAL A 51 0.43 2.05 -10.73
C VAL A 51 1.84 1.52 -10.53
N GLU A 52 2.79 2.08 -11.27
CA GLU A 52 4.23 1.79 -11.17
C GLU A 52 4.94 3.03 -10.64
N ALA A 53 5.93 2.82 -9.78
CA ALA A 53 6.80 3.87 -9.26
C ALA A 53 8.25 3.38 -9.26
N GLU A 54 9.17 4.30 -9.53
CA GLU A 54 10.61 4.05 -9.41
C GLU A 54 11.08 4.57 -8.05
N VAL A 55 11.82 3.73 -7.31
CA VAL A 55 12.39 4.08 -6.01
C VAL A 55 13.78 3.49 -5.91
N ASP A 56 14.79 4.32 -5.66
CA ASP A 56 16.20 3.90 -5.55
C ASP A 56 16.72 3.06 -6.75
N GLY A 57 16.13 3.26 -7.94
CA GLY A 57 16.47 2.53 -9.18
C GLY A 57 15.69 1.23 -9.40
N ASP A 58 14.85 0.83 -8.46
CA ASP A 58 13.94 -0.32 -8.59
C ASP A 58 12.52 0.13 -8.98
N VAL A 59 11.85 -0.64 -9.82
CA VAL A 59 10.44 -0.42 -10.16
C VAL A 59 9.56 -1.26 -9.25
N ILE A 60 8.69 -0.60 -8.49
CA ILE A 60 7.64 -1.24 -7.71
C ILE A 60 6.28 -1.00 -8.36
N SER A 61 5.33 -1.90 -8.12
CA SER A 61 3.98 -1.76 -8.65
C SER A 61 2.90 -2.17 -7.66
N THR A 62 1.72 -1.59 -7.83
CA THR A 62 0.50 -2.02 -7.11
C THR A 62 -0.73 -1.81 -7.98
N ILE A 63 -1.78 -2.58 -7.69
CA ILE A 63 -3.06 -2.49 -8.40
C ILE A 63 -4.08 -1.82 -7.48
N LEU A 64 -4.66 -0.72 -7.94
CA LEU A 64 -5.63 0.08 -7.20
C LEU A 64 -6.99 0.12 -7.92
N GLN A 65 -8.07 0.29 -7.18
CA GLN A 65 -9.39 0.50 -7.78
C GLN A 65 -9.43 1.88 -8.45
N ASN A 66 -9.74 1.95 -9.74
CA ASN A 66 -9.87 3.20 -10.49
C ASN A 66 -11.10 4.01 -10.01
N ALA A 67 -10.93 4.83 -8.99
CA ALA A 67 -11.97 5.67 -8.39
C ALA A 67 -11.37 6.93 -7.74
N GLU A 68 -12.10 8.04 -7.80
CA GLU A 68 -11.65 9.35 -7.29
C GLU A 68 -11.32 9.34 -5.79
N THR A 69 -12.01 8.49 -5.02
CA THR A 69 -11.84 8.33 -3.57
C THR A 69 -10.56 7.58 -3.21
N ILE A 70 -9.90 6.91 -4.17
CA ILE A 70 -8.61 6.29 -3.95
C ILE A 70 -7.54 7.35 -4.17
N ARG A 71 -6.79 7.63 -3.10
CA ARG A 71 -5.81 8.72 -3.07
C ARG A 71 -4.48 8.21 -2.54
N LEU A 72 -3.40 8.69 -3.15
CA LEU A 72 -2.03 8.52 -2.68
C LEU A 72 -1.55 9.83 -2.03
N THR A 73 -0.50 9.75 -1.23
CA THR A 73 0.02 10.90 -0.47
C THR A 73 1.23 11.47 -1.19
N LYS A 74 1.23 12.77 -1.48
CA LYS A 74 2.40 13.48 -2.03
C LYS A 74 3.44 13.76 -0.94
N PRO A 75 4.70 14.09 -1.32
CA PRO A 75 5.75 14.44 -0.35
C PRO A 75 5.39 15.60 0.60
N ASP A 76 4.53 16.52 0.16
CA ASP A 76 4.04 17.65 0.97
C ASP A 76 2.84 17.30 1.88
N GLY A 77 2.44 16.03 1.90
CA GLY A 77 1.28 15.53 2.65
C GLY A 77 -0.07 15.77 1.97
N SER A 78 -0.11 16.48 0.83
CA SER A 78 -1.35 16.66 0.09
C SER A 78 -1.78 15.35 -0.59
N PRO A 79 -3.09 15.09 -0.70
CA PRO A 79 -3.55 13.91 -1.40
C PRO A 79 -3.57 14.13 -2.92
N ILE A 80 -3.21 13.10 -3.68
CA ILE A 80 -3.44 13.02 -5.13
C ILE A 80 -4.38 11.87 -5.45
N SER A 81 -5.44 12.16 -6.21
CA SER A 81 -6.36 11.11 -6.65
C SER A 81 -5.73 10.29 -7.77
N ILE A 82 -5.91 8.98 -7.75
CA ILE A 82 -5.32 8.11 -8.78
C ILE A 82 -5.86 8.40 -10.18
N VAL A 83 -7.07 8.96 -10.30
CA VAL A 83 -7.67 9.29 -11.60
C VAL A 83 -7.00 10.51 -12.25
N SER A 84 -6.31 11.32 -11.45
CA SER A 84 -5.54 12.49 -11.88
C SER A 84 -4.03 12.24 -11.92
N LEU A 85 -3.58 11.06 -11.46
CA LEU A 85 -2.18 10.70 -11.39
C LEU A 85 -1.60 10.57 -12.80
N LYS A 86 -0.41 11.14 -13.01
CA LYS A 86 0.32 11.10 -14.28
C LYS A 86 1.79 10.76 -14.06
N LYS A 87 2.46 10.33 -15.13
CA LYS A 87 3.90 10.08 -15.11
C LYS A 87 4.64 11.32 -14.64
N GLY A 88 5.58 11.14 -13.72
CA GLY A 88 6.35 12.21 -13.09
C GLY A 88 5.71 12.79 -11.82
N ASP A 89 4.49 12.39 -11.44
CA ASP A 89 3.99 12.71 -10.10
C ASP A 89 4.72 11.87 -9.05
N GLU A 90 5.11 12.51 -7.96
CA GLU A 90 5.75 11.86 -6.81
C GLU A 90 4.73 11.54 -5.72
N VAL A 91 4.88 10.37 -5.11
CA VAL A 91 4.07 9.91 -3.98
C VAL A 91 4.95 9.24 -2.94
N LEU A 92 4.50 9.28 -1.69
CA LEU A 92 5.18 8.61 -0.59
C LEU A 92 4.98 7.11 -0.68
N VAL A 93 6.07 6.39 -0.42
CA VAL A 93 6.15 4.94 -0.43
C VAL A 93 6.87 4.48 0.82
N ALA A 94 6.41 3.36 1.39
CA ALA A 94 7.09 2.70 2.50
C ALA A 94 7.88 1.51 1.94
N VAL A 95 9.17 1.70 1.69
CA VAL A 95 10.05 0.64 1.17
C VAL A 95 10.66 -0.16 2.32
N GLU A 96 10.69 -1.48 2.20
CA GLU A 96 11.47 -2.37 3.05
C GLU A 96 12.45 -3.17 2.19
N LYS A 97 13.72 -3.21 2.58
CA LYS A 97 14.80 -3.88 1.84
C LYS A 97 14.73 -5.42 1.83
N ALA A 98 13.76 -6.04 2.50
CA ALA A 98 13.70 -7.49 2.67
C ALA A 98 12.36 -8.02 2.16
N GLY A 99 12.39 -9.16 1.45
CA GLY A 99 11.20 -9.91 1.09
C GLY A 99 10.34 -10.25 2.32
N ARG A 100 9.04 -10.45 2.11
CA ARG A 100 8.14 -10.92 3.17
C ARG A 100 7.46 -12.21 2.74
N HIS A 101 7.56 -13.24 3.57
CA HIS A 101 6.81 -14.48 3.43
C HIS A 101 5.87 -14.60 4.64
N PHE A 102 4.56 -14.70 4.40
CA PHE A 102 3.52 -14.79 5.45
C PHE A 102 3.61 -13.74 6.56
N GLY A 103 3.88 -12.49 6.21
CA GLY A 103 3.87 -11.40 7.18
C GLY A 103 5.14 -11.23 8.02
N MET A 104 6.11 -12.13 7.88
CA MET A 104 7.43 -12.05 8.52
C MET A 104 8.48 -11.55 7.53
N LYS A 105 9.45 -10.78 8.04
CA LYS A 105 10.60 -10.28 7.28
C LYS A 105 11.53 -11.45 6.98
N ILE A 106 11.83 -11.71 5.71
CA ILE A 106 12.79 -12.73 5.27
C ILE A 106 13.76 -12.07 4.30
N ASP A 107 15.06 -12.35 4.41
CA ASP A 107 16.00 -12.00 3.34
C ASP A 107 15.77 -12.95 2.16
N GLU A 108 14.77 -12.64 1.33
CA GLU A 108 14.48 -13.34 0.08
C GLU A 108 14.63 -12.42 -1.13
N THR A 109 15.22 -12.94 -2.20
CA THR A 109 15.23 -12.32 -3.53
C THR A 109 14.01 -12.82 -4.30
N ILE A 110 12.94 -12.04 -4.34
CA ILE A 110 11.74 -12.37 -5.13
C ILE A 110 11.92 -11.77 -6.53
N VAL A 111 11.99 -12.63 -7.54
CA VAL A 111 11.86 -12.22 -8.95
C VAL A 111 10.44 -12.53 -9.38
N GLU A 112 9.56 -11.54 -9.38
CA GLU A 112 8.24 -11.65 -10.00
C GLU A 112 8.40 -11.53 -11.53
N LYS A 113 7.71 -12.39 -12.28
CA LYS A 113 7.89 -12.59 -13.73
C LYS A 113 6.62 -12.24 -14.48
#